data_AF-A0ABD3FUM8-F1
#
_entry.id   AF-A0ABD3FUM8-F1
#
_cell.length_a   1.000
_cell.length_b   1.000
_cell.length_c   1.000
_cell.angle_alpha   90.00
_cell.angle_beta   90.00
_cell.angle_gamma   90.00
#
_symmetry.space_group_name_H-M   'P 1'
#
loop_
_entity.id
_entity.type
_entity.pdbx_description
1 polymer ?
#
loop_
_entity_poly.entity_id
_entity_poly.type
_entity_poly.pdbx_seq_one_letter_code
_entity_poly.pdbx_strand_id
1 'polypeptide(L)'
;MGHPIGNEEFMALEATLAFFDDGRGDESFSSDHSSDDSASVSESGGRNRSRDLQKLELLQLRVEAAALQENLTKLRHSSLDRRHDTIALDVWRCLAKKQKRLRGDAERLNEELRVVYAKQIETMKALKRIFRKQAEEKRSACILRNFFVNAYFDVEKDAVLVIKQLSSTLGKVFADTDCVFRLNGLDAITSPFSKTNTHPLSATSTHIEVLKCGVLPFDFRAVADAFYGKLTAGCGLIKVENVNTSNAQVQDVIARAFTVEVEERVKIQYRDAAFRYSEHNREVIVLAGQNLLMEAFGVALDGMSFTKQLGVS
;
A
#
# COMPACT_ATOMS: atom_id res chain seq x y z
N MET A 1 -1.88 16.82 12.14
CA MET A 1 -2.94 17.82 11.94
C MET A 1 -4.10 17.12 11.27
N GLY A 2 -5.18 16.85 12.01
CA GLY A 2 -6.41 16.27 11.46
C GLY A 2 -7.44 17.37 11.30
N HIS A 3 -7.99 17.53 10.09
CA HIS A 3 -9.13 18.41 9.86
C HIS A 3 -10.40 17.73 10.38
N PRO A 4 -11.23 18.41 11.19
CA PRO A 4 -12.54 17.92 11.58
C PRO A 4 -13.52 18.13 10.41
N ILE A 5 -14.20 17.07 10.00
CA ILE A 5 -15.33 17.14 9.08
C ILE A 5 -16.45 17.91 9.80
N GLY A 6 -16.94 18.95 9.12
CA GLY A 6 -17.70 20.05 9.72
C GLY A 6 -19.14 19.68 10.11
N ASN A 7 -19.59 20.36 11.17
CA ASN A 7 -20.96 20.37 11.70
C ASN A 7 -22.05 20.77 10.66
N GLU A 8 -21.68 21.22 9.46
CA GLU A 8 -22.63 21.66 8.44
C GLU A 8 -23.46 20.51 7.85
N GLU A 9 -22.88 19.31 7.71
CA GLU A 9 -23.61 18.14 7.21
C GLU A 9 -24.62 17.60 8.24
N PHE A 10 -24.35 17.82 9.54
CA PHE A 10 -25.26 17.42 10.62
C PHE A 10 -26.45 18.38 10.76
N MET A 11 -26.20 19.70 10.60
CA MET A 11 -27.25 20.72 10.61
C MET A 11 -28.19 20.61 9.39
N ALA A 12 -27.67 20.21 8.22
CA ALA A 12 -28.49 19.98 7.03
C ALA A 12 -29.45 18.80 7.19
N LEU A 13 -29.05 17.76 7.93
CA LEU A 13 -29.88 16.59 8.23
C LEU A 13 -30.97 16.89 9.26
N GLU A 14 -30.69 17.77 10.21
CA GLU A 14 -31.66 18.18 11.23
C GLU A 14 -32.75 19.12 10.65
N ALA A 15 -32.37 20.03 9.75
CA ALA A 15 -33.31 20.89 9.02
C ALA A 15 -34.26 20.10 8.09
N THR A 16 -33.80 18.99 7.52
CA THR A 16 -34.62 18.14 6.65
C THR A 16 -35.63 17.31 7.44
N LEU A 17 -35.35 17.00 8.71
CA LEU A 17 -36.27 16.29 9.60
C LEU A 17 -37.36 17.22 10.17
N ALA A 18 -37.09 18.52 10.31
CA ALA A 18 -38.08 19.51 10.75
C ALA A 18 -39.13 19.87 9.67
N PHE A 19 -38.85 19.62 8.39
CA PHE A 19 -39.76 19.92 7.28
C PHE A 19 -40.99 18.99 7.20
N PHE A 20 -40.93 17.80 7.81
CA PHE A 20 -42.02 16.81 7.72
C PHE A 20 -43.08 16.91 8.83
N ASP A 21 -42.90 17.81 9.82
CA ASP A 21 -43.77 17.87 10.99
C ASP A 21 -44.71 19.10 11.02
N ASP A 22 -44.65 19.98 10.02
CA ASP A 22 -45.52 21.17 9.93
C ASP A 22 -46.27 21.20 8.59
N GLY A 23 -47.51 20.74 8.61
CA GLY A 23 -48.34 20.60 7.42
C GLY A 23 -49.82 20.37 7.70
N ARG A 24 -50.41 21.07 8.69
CA ARG A 24 -51.86 21.26 8.79
C ARG A 24 -52.19 22.74 8.62
N GLY A 25 -52.34 23.16 7.38
CA GLY A 25 -53.01 24.40 7.00
C GLY A 25 -54.26 24.08 6.21
N ASP A 26 -55.40 23.94 6.91
CA ASP A 26 -56.72 23.99 6.29
C ASP A 26 -57.10 25.48 6.11
N GLU A 27 -56.83 26.04 4.93
CA GLU A 27 -57.44 27.32 4.54
C GLU A 27 -58.74 27.05 3.78
N SER A 28 -59.83 27.41 4.43
CA SER A 28 -61.21 27.28 3.98
C SER A 28 -61.52 28.34 2.92
N PHE A 29 -61.84 27.93 1.69
CA PHE A 29 -62.41 28.84 0.70
C PHE A 29 -63.90 29.07 1.01
N SER A 30 -64.19 30.31 1.44
CA SER A 30 -65.53 30.90 1.43
C SER A 30 -65.97 31.21 0.00
N SER A 31 -67.22 30.92 -0.33
CA SER A 31 -67.90 31.46 -1.50
C SER A 31 -69.34 31.80 -1.11
N ASP A 32 -69.51 33.02 -0.62
CA ASP A 32 -70.78 33.75 -0.65
C ASP A 32 -71.21 34.00 -2.10
N HIS A 33 -72.43 33.60 -2.47
CA HIS A 33 -73.23 34.35 -3.46
C HIS A 33 -74.72 34.26 -3.07
N SER A 34 -75.25 35.43 -2.72
CA SER A 34 -76.63 35.75 -2.40
C SER A 34 -77.17 36.72 -3.45
N SER A 35 -78.50 36.76 -3.54
CA SER A 35 -79.35 37.80 -4.17
C SER A 35 -79.55 37.62 -5.68
N ASP A 36 -80.72 37.14 -6.08
CA ASP A 36 -81.99 37.87 -6.25
C ASP A 36 -82.08 38.42 -7.66
N ASP A 37 -83.05 37.93 -8.44
CA ASP A 37 -83.79 38.86 -9.28
C ASP A 37 -85.21 38.39 -9.55
N SER A 38 -86.10 39.36 -9.42
CA SER A 38 -87.56 39.25 -9.39
C SER A 38 -88.13 39.63 -10.74
N ALA A 39 -89.13 38.90 -11.27
CA ALA A 39 -90.05 39.45 -12.28
C ALA A 39 -91.38 38.68 -12.36
N SER A 40 -92.35 39.19 -11.60
CA SER A 40 -93.75 39.50 -11.94
C SER A 40 -94.53 38.71 -13.01
N VAL A 41 -95.67 38.16 -12.52
CA VAL A 41 -97.06 38.35 -13.00
C VAL A 41 -97.53 37.60 -14.26
N SER A 42 -98.50 36.70 -14.06
CA SER A 42 -99.88 36.87 -14.58
C SER A 42 -100.79 35.73 -14.11
N GLU A 43 -101.74 36.05 -13.22
CA GLU A 43 -102.87 35.19 -12.87
C GLU A 43 -103.88 35.15 -14.01
N SER A 44 -104.29 33.95 -14.40
CA SER A 44 -105.49 33.74 -15.20
C SER A 44 -106.21 32.45 -14.78
N GLY A 45 -107.39 32.63 -14.17
CA GLY A 45 -108.57 31.77 -14.38
C GLY A 45 -108.55 30.39 -13.72
N GLY A 46 -109.22 30.29 -12.57
CA GLY A 46 -109.47 29.04 -11.85
C GLY A 46 -110.21 27.99 -12.68
N ARG A 47 -109.48 26.92 -13.04
CA ARG A 47 -109.96 25.57 -13.34
C ARG A 47 -108.72 24.64 -13.30
N ASN A 48 -108.60 23.80 -12.27
CA ASN A 48 -107.59 22.72 -12.05
C ASN A 48 -106.59 22.85 -10.89
N ARG A 49 -107.02 23.37 -9.73
CA ARG A 49 -106.23 23.42 -8.48
C ARG A 49 -105.61 22.06 -8.08
N SER A 50 -106.32 20.94 -8.29
CA SER A 50 -105.81 19.59 -7.96
C SER A 50 -104.68 19.13 -8.88
N ARG A 51 -104.75 19.46 -10.18
CA ARG A 51 -103.71 19.13 -11.16
C ARG A 51 -102.43 19.90 -10.87
N ASP A 52 -102.55 21.15 -10.45
CA ASP A 52 -101.40 22.00 -10.15
C ASP A 52 -100.73 21.58 -8.82
N LEU A 53 -101.51 21.11 -7.84
CA LEU A 53 -101.00 20.47 -6.63
C LEU A 53 -100.22 19.18 -6.94
N GLN A 54 -100.76 18.29 -7.79
CA GLN A 54 -100.06 17.07 -8.21
C GLN A 54 -98.79 17.37 -9.02
N LYS A 55 -98.80 18.43 -9.83
CA LYS A 55 -97.60 18.89 -10.54
C LYS A 55 -96.53 19.41 -9.59
N LEU A 56 -96.93 20.17 -8.57
CA LEU A 56 -96.02 20.65 -7.53
C LEU A 56 -95.43 19.47 -6.75
N GLU A 57 -96.26 18.50 -6.36
CA GLU A 57 -95.81 17.28 -5.67
C GLU A 57 -94.84 16.47 -6.56
N LEU A 58 -95.15 16.31 -7.86
CA LEU A 58 -94.26 15.61 -8.78
C LEU A 58 -92.93 16.34 -8.97
N LEU A 59 -92.92 17.68 -9.02
CA LEU A 59 -91.70 18.47 -9.08
C LEU A 59 -90.89 18.33 -7.79
N GLN A 60 -91.56 18.37 -6.63
CA GLN A 60 -90.93 18.17 -5.33
C GLN A 60 -90.28 16.79 -5.23
N LEU A 61 -91.00 15.73 -5.62
CA LEU A 61 -90.48 14.37 -5.64
C LEU A 61 -89.32 14.18 -6.61
N ARG A 62 -89.30 14.90 -7.74
CA ARG A 62 -88.16 14.88 -8.68
C ARG A 62 -86.93 15.56 -8.10
N VAL A 63 -87.10 16.68 -7.41
CA VAL A 63 -85.99 17.37 -6.72
C VAL A 63 -85.46 16.48 -5.60
N GLU A 64 -86.35 15.86 -4.83
CA GLU A 64 -85.97 14.94 -3.75
C GLU A 64 -85.26 13.68 -4.27
N ALA A 65 -85.76 13.09 -5.36
CA ALA A 65 -85.11 11.96 -6.02
C ALA A 65 -83.71 12.33 -6.56
N ALA A 66 -83.56 13.53 -7.14
CA ALA A 66 -82.26 14.02 -7.59
C ALA A 66 -81.29 14.23 -6.42
N ALA A 67 -81.76 14.82 -5.31
CA ALA A 67 -80.96 15.01 -4.10
C ALA A 67 -80.55 13.68 -3.45
N LEU A 68 -81.44 12.70 -3.40
CA LEU A 68 -81.14 11.35 -2.90
C LEU A 68 -80.14 10.62 -3.80
N GLN A 69 -80.27 10.76 -5.12
CA GLN A 69 -79.33 10.18 -6.08
C GLN A 69 -77.94 10.81 -5.93
N GLU A 70 -77.85 12.12 -5.75
CA GLU A 70 -76.59 12.82 -5.44
C GLU A 70 -75.98 12.31 -4.13
N ASN A 71 -76.78 12.18 -3.07
CA ASN A 71 -76.31 11.65 -1.79
C ASN A 71 -75.80 10.21 -1.90
N LEU A 72 -76.48 9.36 -2.67
CA LEU A 72 -76.02 7.99 -2.93
C LEU A 72 -74.70 7.97 -3.71
N THR A 73 -74.51 8.86 -4.69
CA THR A 73 -73.22 8.96 -5.38
C THR A 73 -72.12 9.43 -4.44
N LYS A 74 -72.36 10.43 -3.58
CA LYS A 74 -71.38 10.90 -2.58
C LYS A 74 -71.00 9.81 -1.58
N LEU A 75 -71.98 9.06 -1.07
CA LEU A 75 -71.76 7.92 -0.18
C LEU A 75 -70.98 6.79 -0.88
N ARG A 76 -71.28 6.52 -2.15
CA ARG A 76 -70.56 5.51 -2.92
C ARG A 76 -69.11 5.90 -3.15
N HIS A 77 -68.83 7.15 -3.53
CA HIS A 77 -67.47 7.65 -3.70
C HIS A 77 -66.70 7.62 -2.37
N SER A 78 -67.27 8.14 -1.28
CA SER A 78 -66.60 8.10 0.04
C SER A 78 -66.36 6.67 0.55
N SER A 79 -67.25 5.72 0.23
CA SER A 79 -67.05 4.31 0.56
C SER A 79 -65.92 3.65 -0.23
N LEU A 80 -65.75 4.02 -1.50
CA LEU A 80 -64.66 3.53 -2.35
C LEU A 80 -63.34 4.15 -1.92
N ASP A 81 -63.32 5.45 -1.64
CA ASP A 81 -62.13 6.18 -1.20
C ASP A 81 -61.60 5.63 0.12
N ARG A 82 -62.49 5.39 1.11
CA ARG A 82 -62.11 4.74 2.37
C ARG A 82 -61.53 3.34 2.15
N ARG A 83 -62.05 2.56 1.19
CA ARG A 83 -61.50 1.24 0.86
C ARG A 83 -60.12 1.35 0.20
N HIS A 84 -59.93 2.31 -0.71
CA HIS A 84 -58.65 2.58 -1.34
C HIS A 84 -57.60 3.04 -0.32
N ASP A 85 -57.97 3.93 0.61
CA ASP A 85 -57.11 4.36 1.72
C ASP A 85 -56.72 3.21 2.64
N THR A 86 -57.66 2.31 2.95
CA THR A 86 -57.37 1.14 3.81
C THR A 86 -56.38 0.20 3.14
N ILE A 87 -56.54 -0.05 1.83
CA ILE A 87 -55.61 -0.88 1.04
C ILE A 87 -54.24 -0.21 0.94
N ALA A 88 -54.20 1.10 0.68
CA ALA A 88 -52.94 1.85 0.62
C ALA A 88 -52.20 1.81 1.97
N LEU A 89 -52.90 2.01 3.08
CA LEU A 89 -52.33 1.94 4.43
C LEU A 89 -51.76 0.54 4.74
N ASP A 90 -52.45 -0.52 4.32
CA ASP A 90 -51.96 -1.90 4.52
C ASP A 90 -50.71 -2.20 3.66
N VAL A 91 -50.64 -1.71 2.42
CA VAL A 91 -49.45 -1.82 1.56
C VAL A 91 -48.27 -1.06 2.18
N TRP A 92 -48.48 0.18 2.64
CA TRP A 92 -47.44 0.97 3.31
C TRP A 92 -46.99 0.31 4.61
N ARG A 93 -47.90 -0.27 5.39
CA ARG A 93 -47.56 -1.03 6.60
C ARG A 93 -46.70 -2.26 6.28
N CYS A 94 -47.04 -2.99 5.21
CA CYS A 94 -46.24 -4.12 4.73
C CYS A 94 -44.85 -3.68 4.25
N LEU A 95 -44.76 -2.59 3.51
CA LEU A 95 -43.49 -2.03 3.04
C LEU A 95 -42.62 -1.57 4.21
N ALA A 96 -43.18 -0.87 5.20
CA ALA A 96 -42.47 -0.44 6.40
C ALA A 96 -41.95 -1.63 7.21
N LYS A 97 -42.76 -2.70 7.37
CA LYS A 97 -42.32 -3.95 8.01
C LYS A 97 -41.17 -4.60 7.25
N LYS A 98 -41.23 -4.65 5.92
CA LYS A 98 -40.16 -5.19 5.07
C LYS A 98 -38.89 -4.35 5.22
N GLN A 99 -39.00 -3.03 5.17
CA GLN A 99 -37.86 -2.12 5.30
C GLN A 99 -37.20 -2.21 6.68
N LYS A 100 -38.01 -2.32 7.75
CA LYS A 100 -37.50 -2.56 9.10
C LYS A 100 -36.71 -3.86 9.20
N ARG A 101 -37.20 -4.94 8.56
CA ARG A 101 -36.48 -6.22 8.53
C ARG A 101 -35.17 -6.10 7.77
N LEU A 102 -35.20 -5.53 6.56
CA LEU A 102 -34.00 -5.34 5.74
C LEU A 102 -32.94 -4.49 6.46
N ARG A 103 -33.37 -3.45 7.17
CA ARG A 103 -32.49 -2.64 8.00
C ARG A 103 -31.86 -3.47 9.12
N GLY A 104 -32.63 -4.26 9.85
CA GLY A 104 -32.10 -5.13 10.90
C GLY A 104 -31.11 -6.17 10.37
N ASP A 105 -31.39 -6.76 9.21
CA ASP A 105 -30.47 -7.71 8.56
C ASP A 105 -29.17 -7.02 8.11
N ALA A 106 -29.25 -5.81 7.55
CA ALA A 106 -28.09 -5.02 7.16
C ALA A 106 -27.25 -4.58 8.38
N GLU A 107 -27.88 -4.17 9.47
CA GLU A 107 -27.20 -3.82 10.72
C GLU A 107 -26.49 -5.03 11.33
N ARG A 108 -27.13 -6.21 11.32
CA ARG A 108 -26.50 -7.47 11.77
C ARG A 108 -25.26 -7.82 10.93
N LEU A 109 -25.38 -7.79 9.60
CA LEU A 109 -24.26 -8.10 8.69
C LEU A 109 -23.11 -7.10 8.84
N ASN A 110 -23.43 -5.82 9.05
CA ASN A 110 -22.42 -4.79 9.28
C ASN A 110 -21.64 -5.06 10.59
N GLU A 111 -22.33 -5.48 11.65
CA GLU A 111 -21.68 -5.84 12.90
C GLU A 111 -20.79 -7.08 12.75
N GLU A 112 -21.25 -8.11 12.04
CA GLU A 112 -20.43 -9.28 11.71
C GLU A 112 -19.19 -8.91 10.91
N LEU A 113 -19.32 -8.02 9.91
CA LEU A 113 -18.20 -7.52 9.11
C LEU A 113 -17.19 -6.76 9.96
N ARG A 114 -17.63 -5.92 10.91
CA ARG A 114 -16.72 -5.21 11.83
C ARG A 114 -15.91 -6.16 12.67
N VAL A 115 -16.51 -7.24 13.18
CA VAL A 115 -15.80 -8.27 13.96
C VAL A 115 -14.75 -8.98 13.10
N VAL A 116 -15.08 -9.36 11.87
CA VAL A 116 -14.11 -9.98 10.95
C VAL A 116 -12.97 -9.03 10.62
N TYR A 117 -13.28 -7.76 10.34
CA TYR A 117 -12.28 -6.74 10.00
C TYR A 117 -11.32 -6.48 11.17
N ALA A 118 -11.84 -6.40 12.41
CA ALA A 118 -11.02 -6.27 13.61
C ALA A 118 -10.03 -7.45 13.75
N LYS A 119 -10.50 -8.69 13.52
CA LYS A 119 -9.63 -9.88 13.51
C LYS A 119 -8.54 -9.79 12.44
N GLN A 120 -8.88 -9.35 11.23
CA GLN A 120 -7.90 -9.18 10.14
C GLN A 120 -6.85 -8.11 10.45
N ILE A 121 -7.23 -7.02 11.10
CA ILE A 121 -6.27 -6.01 11.57
C ILE A 121 -5.30 -6.63 12.57
N GLU A 122 -5.78 -7.43 13.53
CA GLU A 122 -4.93 -8.08 14.51
C GLU A 122 -3.96 -9.09 13.89
N THR A 123 -4.41 -9.90 12.92
CA THR A 123 -3.52 -10.81 12.17
C THR A 123 -2.49 -10.04 11.36
N MET A 124 -2.87 -8.97 10.67
CA MET A 124 -1.93 -8.12 9.93
C MET A 124 -0.90 -7.46 10.86
N LYS A 125 -1.30 -6.99 12.04
CA LYS A 125 -0.38 -6.47 13.07
C LYS A 125 0.58 -7.55 13.56
N ALA A 126 0.11 -8.78 13.78
CA ALA A 126 0.94 -9.91 14.17
C ALA A 126 1.96 -10.26 13.06
N LEU A 127 1.52 -10.34 11.81
CA LEU A 127 2.40 -10.57 10.66
C LEU A 127 3.44 -9.45 10.51
N LYS A 128 3.05 -8.18 10.63
CA LYS A 128 3.99 -7.05 10.66
C LYS A 128 5.03 -7.18 11.77
N ARG A 129 4.64 -7.64 12.97
CA ARG A 129 5.57 -7.90 14.07
C ARG A 129 6.56 -9.01 13.73
N ILE A 130 6.08 -10.11 13.14
CA ILE A 130 6.95 -11.23 12.70
C ILE A 130 7.91 -10.74 11.62
N PHE A 131 7.44 -10.02 10.59
CA PHE A 131 8.33 -9.49 9.55
C PHE A 131 9.34 -8.47 10.07
N ARG A 132 8.98 -7.63 11.05
CA ARG A 132 9.93 -6.73 11.71
C ARG A 132 11.00 -7.50 12.47
N LYS A 133 10.61 -8.50 13.27
CA LYS A 133 11.54 -9.39 13.95
C LYS A 133 12.46 -10.11 12.98
N GLN A 134 11.92 -10.70 11.90
CA GLN A 134 12.73 -11.33 10.86
C GLN A 134 13.65 -10.33 10.15
N ALA A 135 13.23 -9.09 9.93
CA ALA A 135 14.07 -8.06 9.33
C ALA A 135 15.15 -7.56 10.31
N GLU A 136 14.88 -7.53 11.61
CA GLU A 136 15.86 -7.24 12.67
C GLU A 136 16.86 -8.39 12.81
N GLU A 137 16.40 -9.64 12.84
CA GLU A 137 17.20 -10.86 12.81
C GLU A 137 18.07 -10.95 11.54
N LYS A 138 17.53 -10.58 10.36
CA LYS A 138 18.31 -10.49 9.12
C LYS A 138 19.26 -9.29 9.08
N ARG A 139 18.99 -8.21 9.82
CA ARG A 139 19.95 -7.11 10.02
C ARG A 139 21.07 -7.52 10.96
N SER A 140 20.83 -8.40 11.94
CA SER A 140 21.88 -9.02 12.76
C SER A 140 22.60 -10.16 12.04
N ALA A 141 21.93 -10.86 11.11
CA ALA A 141 22.51 -11.89 10.25
C ALA A 141 23.03 -11.35 8.90
N CYS A 142 23.10 -10.03 8.74
CA CYS A 142 23.81 -9.45 7.61
C CYS A 142 25.27 -9.83 7.78
N ILE A 143 25.75 -10.67 6.85
CA ILE A 143 27.11 -11.21 6.74
C ILE A 143 28.19 -10.12 6.86
N LEU A 144 27.84 -8.84 6.72
CA LEU A 144 28.75 -7.70 6.83
C LEU A 144 28.85 -7.07 8.23
N ARG A 145 27.93 -7.31 9.18
CA ARG A 145 27.97 -6.67 10.53
C ARG A 145 28.74 -7.47 11.58
N ASN A 146 28.87 -8.78 11.40
CA ASN A 146 29.45 -9.67 12.41
C ASN A 146 30.82 -10.23 12.00
N PHE A 147 31.74 -9.41 11.47
CA PHE A 147 33.18 -9.76 11.50
C PHE A 147 33.79 -9.58 12.91
N PHE A 148 33.00 -9.79 13.96
CA PHE A 148 33.48 -10.22 15.30
C PHE A 148 33.32 -11.73 15.44
N VAL A 149 33.56 -12.44 14.34
CA VAL A 149 33.95 -13.83 14.41
C VAL A 149 35.37 -13.86 14.99
N ASN A 150 35.66 -14.80 15.88
CA ASN A 150 37.02 -15.09 16.33
C ASN A 150 37.91 -15.36 15.10
N ALA A 151 38.53 -14.30 14.58
CA ALA A 151 39.39 -14.36 13.42
C ALA A 151 40.74 -14.86 13.91
N TYR A 152 41.03 -16.13 13.68
CA TYR A 152 42.33 -16.70 14.00
C TYR A 152 43.28 -16.47 12.83
N PHE A 153 44.42 -15.83 13.11
CA PHE A 153 45.54 -15.68 12.17
C PHE A 153 46.41 -16.93 12.23
N ASP A 154 45.88 -18.07 11.78
CA ASP A 154 46.70 -19.25 11.56
C ASP A 154 47.28 -19.17 10.15
N VAL A 155 48.53 -18.71 10.06
CA VAL A 155 49.21 -18.51 8.77
C VAL A 155 49.75 -19.85 8.30
N GLU A 156 48.93 -20.54 7.52
CA GLU A 156 49.34 -21.72 6.76
C GLU A 156 50.52 -21.36 5.83
N LYS A 157 51.43 -22.31 5.57
CA LYS A 157 52.66 -22.07 4.79
C LYS A 157 52.37 -21.63 3.34
N ASP A 158 51.24 -22.02 2.77
CA ASP A 158 50.79 -21.65 1.43
C ASP A 158 50.13 -20.25 1.38
N ALA A 159 49.61 -19.74 2.51
CA ALA A 159 48.91 -18.46 2.58
C ALA A 159 49.80 -17.30 2.12
N VAL A 160 51.09 -17.34 2.46
CA VAL A 160 52.08 -16.34 2.00
C VAL A 160 52.27 -16.38 0.48
N LEU A 161 52.31 -17.58 -0.11
CA LEU A 161 52.44 -17.75 -1.56
C LEU A 161 51.20 -17.26 -2.29
N VAL A 162 50.01 -17.61 -1.79
CA VAL A 162 48.72 -17.17 -2.35
C VAL A 162 48.60 -15.65 -2.24
N ILE A 163 48.89 -15.06 -1.09
CA ILE A 163 48.86 -13.60 -0.92
C ILE A 163 49.85 -12.94 -1.87
N LYS A 164 51.09 -13.44 -1.99
CA LYS A 164 52.07 -12.89 -2.93
C LYS A 164 51.56 -12.94 -4.37
N GLN A 165 50.92 -14.05 -4.76
CA GLN A 165 50.29 -14.18 -6.07
C GLN A 165 49.16 -13.16 -6.24
N LEU A 166 48.23 -13.05 -5.29
CA LEU A 166 47.13 -12.08 -5.30
C LEU A 166 47.66 -10.65 -5.40
N SER A 167 48.67 -10.28 -4.60
CA SER A 167 49.31 -8.97 -4.65
C SER A 167 49.92 -8.68 -6.02
N SER A 168 50.54 -9.68 -6.66
CA SER A 168 51.14 -9.52 -7.99
C SER A 168 50.12 -9.31 -9.11
N THR A 169 48.86 -9.76 -8.93
CA THR A 169 47.82 -9.61 -9.95
C THR A 169 47.02 -8.31 -9.82
N LEU A 170 47.06 -7.63 -8.66
CA LEU A 170 46.26 -6.42 -8.40
C LEU A 170 46.43 -5.33 -9.48
N GLY A 171 47.66 -5.06 -9.92
CA GLY A 171 47.93 -4.05 -10.94
C GLY A 171 47.30 -4.39 -12.30
N LYS A 172 47.30 -5.67 -12.67
CA LYS A 172 46.62 -6.15 -13.88
C LYS A 172 45.10 -6.06 -13.74
N VAL A 173 44.56 -6.51 -12.59
CA VAL A 173 43.11 -6.43 -12.31
C VAL A 173 42.62 -4.99 -12.39
N PHE A 174 43.38 -4.04 -11.85
CA PHE A 174 43.09 -2.62 -11.99
C PHE A 174 43.04 -2.17 -13.45
N ALA A 175 44.11 -2.42 -14.21
CA ALA A 175 44.22 -1.98 -15.60
C ALA A 175 43.13 -2.60 -16.50
N ASP A 176 42.87 -3.90 -16.34
CA ASP A 176 41.85 -4.62 -17.10
C ASP A 176 40.44 -4.09 -16.76
N THR A 177 40.13 -3.93 -15.47
CA THR A 177 38.81 -3.42 -15.02
C THR A 177 38.59 -1.98 -15.46
N ASP A 178 39.59 -1.12 -15.29
CA ASP A 178 39.51 0.28 -15.71
C ASP A 178 39.30 0.43 -17.22
N CYS A 179 39.93 -0.43 -18.02
CA CYS A 179 39.72 -0.51 -19.46
C CYS A 179 38.27 -0.89 -19.79
N VAL A 180 37.73 -1.94 -19.15
CA VAL A 180 36.35 -2.40 -19.37
C VAL A 180 35.34 -1.32 -18.95
N PHE A 181 35.55 -0.64 -17.83
CA PHE A 181 34.67 0.45 -17.38
C PHE A 181 34.60 1.57 -18.40
N ARG A 182 35.74 1.99 -18.96
CA ARG A 182 35.79 3.02 -20.00
C ARG A 182 35.16 2.56 -21.31
N LEU A 183 35.45 1.35 -21.77
CA LEU A 183 34.91 0.82 -23.02
C LEU A 183 33.39 0.64 -23.00
N ASN A 184 32.82 0.37 -21.81
CA ASN A 184 31.38 0.21 -21.63
C ASN A 184 30.67 1.51 -21.18
N GLY A 185 31.39 2.64 -21.10
CA GLY A 185 30.84 3.92 -20.65
C GLY A 185 30.35 3.94 -19.20
N LEU A 186 30.85 3.01 -18.36
CA LEU A 186 30.50 2.94 -16.94
C LEU A 186 31.14 4.09 -16.14
N ASP A 187 32.21 4.68 -16.66
CA ASP A 187 32.89 5.86 -16.12
C ASP A 187 32.03 7.14 -16.20
N ALA A 188 31.07 7.19 -17.11
CA ALA A 188 30.14 8.30 -17.29
C ALA A 188 28.82 8.15 -16.52
N ILE A 189 28.60 7.04 -15.80
CA ILE A 189 27.34 6.80 -15.10
C ILE A 189 27.23 7.64 -13.83
N THR A 190 26.25 8.53 -13.82
CA THR A 190 25.95 9.41 -12.68
C THR A 190 24.74 8.96 -11.84
N SER A 191 23.95 8.00 -12.35
CA SER A 191 22.76 7.49 -11.67
C SER A 191 23.05 6.17 -10.92
N PRO A 192 22.53 5.99 -9.69
CA PRO A 192 22.64 4.72 -8.98
C PRO A 192 22.05 3.55 -9.79
N PHE A 193 22.75 2.41 -9.78
CA PHE A 193 22.25 1.17 -10.38
C PHE A 193 22.84 -0.05 -9.68
N SER A 194 22.19 -1.19 -9.87
CA SER A 194 22.69 -2.49 -9.44
C SER A 194 22.42 -3.49 -10.54
N LYS A 195 23.42 -4.27 -10.93
CA LYS A 195 23.31 -5.31 -11.95
C LYS A 195 24.05 -6.54 -11.47
N THR A 196 23.44 -7.70 -11.67
CA THR A 196 24.05 -9.00 -11.37
C THR A 196 24.02 -9.84 -12.64
N ASN A 197 25.18 -10.28 -13.10
CA ASN A 197 25.30 -11.26 -14.19
C ASN A 197 25.74 -12.59 -13.60
N THR A 198 25.20 -13.68 -14.15
CA THR A 198 25.51 -15.03 -13.72
C THR A 198 25.86 -15.85 -14.93
N HIS A 199 27.07 -16.40 -14.97
CA HIS A 199 27.58 -17.21 -16.07
C HIS A 199 27.99 -18.58 -15.54
N PRO A 200 27.37 -19.69 -15.97
CA PRO A 200 27.80 -21.02 -15.57
C PRO A 200 29.18 -21.32 -16.19
N LEU A 201 30.14 -21.71 -15.35
CA LEU A 201 31.49 -22.14 -15.77
C LEU A 201 31.54 -23.66 -15.96
N SER A 202 30.78 -24.42 -15.15
CA SER A 202 30.64 -25.86 -15.25
C SER A 202 29.34 -26.34 -14.57
N ALA A 203 29.13 -27.65 -14.46
CA ALA A 203 28.01 -28.22 -13.71
C ALA A 203 28.05 -27.87 -12.21
N THR A 204 29.22 -27.54 -11.66
CA THR A 204 29.41 -27.26 -10.22
C THR A 204 29.93 -25.85 -9.92
N SER A 205 30.33 -25.09 -10.94
CA SER A 205 30.89 -23.75 -10.78
C SER A 205 30.11 -22.70 -11.55
N THR A 206 29.83 -21.59 -10.87
CA THR A 206 29.11 -20.44 -11.44
C THR A 206 29.91 -19.18 -11.17
N HIS A 207 30.14 -18.41 -12.22
CA HIS A 207 30.70 -17.07 -12.16
C HIS A 207 29.58 -16.07 -11.91
N ILE A 208 29.76 -15.18 -10.93
CA ILE A 208 28.76 -14.16 -10.59
C ILE A 208 29.45 -12.80 -10.57
N GLU A 209 28.96 -11.89 -11.41
CA GLU A 209 29.39 -10.51 -11.51
C GLU A 209 28.35 -9.63 -10.83
N VAL A 210 28.78 -8.73 -9.95
CA VAL A 210 27.89 -7.80 -9.27
C VAL A 210 28.43 -6.39 -9.43
N LEU A 211 27.74 -5.59 -10.24
CA LEU A 211 27.98 -4.17 -10.34
C LEU A 211 27.01 -3.43 -9.45
N LYS A 212 27.53 -2.49 -8.68
CA LYS A 212 26.72 -1.58 -7.87
C LYS A 212 27.30 -0.19 -7.93
N CYS A 213 26.54 0.74 -8.46
CA CYS A 213 26.81 2.16 -8.38
C CYS A 213 25.81 2.80 -7.41
N GLY A 214 26.33 3.60 -6.49
CA GLY A 214 25.53 4.36 -5.54
C GLY A 214 26.07 5.77 -5.42
N VAL A 215 25.18 6.73 -5.21
CA VAL A 215 25.55 8.11 -4.88
C VAL A 215 25.47 8.27 -3.37
N LEU A 216 26.56 8.75 -2.76
CA LEU A 216 26.66 9.00 -1.33
C LEU A 216 26.70 10.53 -1.10
N PRO A 217 26.00 11.06 -0.08
CA PRO A 217 26.00 12.50 0.22
C PRO A 217 27.25 12.91 1.02
N PHE A 218 28.41 12.37 0.66
CA PHE A 218 29.68 12.57 1.35
C PHE A 218 30.79 12.78 0.35
N ASP A 219 31.83 13.50 0.76
CA ASP A 219 33.05 13.65 -0.04
C ASP A 219 33.70 12.28 -0.31
N PHE A 220 34.10 12.04 -1.56
CA PHE A 220 34.60 10.73 -1.97
C PHE A 220 35.95 10.39 -1.32
N ARG A 221 36.80 11.39 -1.02
CA ARG A 221 38.08 11.16 -0.33
C ARG A 221 37.83 10.80 1.12
N ALA A 222 36.93 11.50 1.80
CA ALA A 222 36.54 11.17 3.17
C ALA A 222 35.95 9.75 3.27
N VAL A 223 35.11 9.35 2.31
CA VAL A 223 34.58 7.98 2.23
C VAL A 223 35.69 6.96 1.98
N ALA A 224 36.60 7.24 1.04
CA ALA A 224 37.72 6.36 0.75
C ALA A 224 38.65 6.19 1.95
N ASP A 225 38.97 7.25 2.68
CA ASP A 225 39.80 7.21 3.88
C ASP A 225 39.13 6.41 5.01
N ALA A 226 37.83 6.64 5.25
CA ALA A 226 37.08 5.89 6.24
C ALA A 226 37.00 4.40 5.90
N PHE A 227 36.75 4.07 4.62
CA PHE A 227 36.68 2.69 4.15
C PHE A 227 38.06 2.02 4.23
N TYR A 228 39.10 2.68 3.72
CA TYR A 228 40.47 2.17 3.73
C TYR A 228 40.98 2.00 5.16
N GLY A 229 40.75 2.96 6.05
CA GLY A 229 41.11 2.87 7.47
C GLY A 229 40.44 1.69 8.18
N LYS A 230 39.17 1.38 7.84
CA LYS A 230 38.49 0.19 8.33
C LYS A 230 39.04 -1.10 7.73
N LEU A 231 39.39 -1.09 6.44
CA LEU A 231 40.00 -2.22 5.75
C LEU A 231 41.40 -2.54 6.31
N THR A 232 42.19 -1.53 6.68
CA THR A 232 43.54 -1.68 7.24
C THR A 232 43.57 -1.96 8.74
N ALA A 233 42.46 -1.73 9.46
CA ALA A 233 42.42 -1.88 10.91
C ALA A 233 42.82 -3.31 11.32
N GLY A 234 43.88 -3.44 12.13
CA GLY A 234 44.39 -4.73 12.60
C GLY A 234 45.26 -5.50 11.58
N CYS A 235 45.69 -4.90 10.48
CA CYS A 235 46.58 -5.53 9.50
C CYS A 235 48.05 -5.16 9.69
N GLY A 236 48.95 -6.09 9.35
CA GLY A 236 50.33 -5.74 9.00
C GLY A 236 50.38 -5.22 7.56
N LEU A 237 50.81 -3.98 7.35
CA LEU A 237 51.01 -3.42 6.01
C LEU A 237 52.30 -3.99 5.42
N ILE A 238 52.24 -4.54 4.20
CA ILE A 238 53.42 -4.97 3.46
C ILE A 238 53.69 -3.93 2.38
N LYS A 239 54.86 -3.29 2.45
CA LYS A 239 55.33 -2.41 1.38
C LYS A 239 55.76 -3.28 0.20
N VAL A 240 55.10 -3.10 -0.94
CA VAL A 240 55.52 -3.74 -2.20
C VAL A 240 56.05 -2.66 -3.12
N GLU A 241 57.31 -2.81 -3.54
CA GLU A 241 57.92 -1.97 -4.55
C GLU A 241 57.52 -2.47 -5.93
N ASN A 242 56.73 -1.69 -6.66
CA ASN A 242 56.43 -1.97 -8.06
C ASN A 242 57.61 -1.52 -8.94
N VAL A 243 58.41 -2.48 -9.40
CA VAL A 243 59.61 -2.25 -10.23
C VAL A 243 59.29 -1.79 -11.67
N ASN A 244 58.01 -1.79 -12.08
CA ASN A 244 57.65 -1.70 -13.51
C ASN A 244 57.05 -0.36 -13.98
N THR A 245 57.23 0.73 -13.24
CA THR A 245 56.92 2.08 -13.75
C THR A 245 58.00 3.03 -13.31
N SER A 246 58.47 3.87 -14.23
CA SER A 246 59.61 4.80 -14.12
C SER A 246 59.52 5.85 -13.00
N ASN A 247 58.56 5.72 -12.09
CA ASN A 247 58.48 6.38 -10.80
C ASN A 247 58.12 5.29 -9.76
N ALA A 248 59.09 4.84 -8.97
CA ALA A 248 58.87 3.85 -7.92
C ALA A 248 57.98 4.44 -6.81
N GLN A 249 56.65 4.38 -6.98
CA GLN A 249 55.72 4.58 -5.88
C GLN A 249 55.71 3.30 -5.04
N VAL A 250 56.27 3.39 -3.83
CA VAL A 250 56.10 2.36 -2.81
C VAL A 250 54.61 2.30 -2.49
N GLN A 251 53.98 1.17 -2.82
CA GLN A 251 52.56 0.96 -2.62
C GLN A 251 52.36 0.10 -1.38
N ASP A 252 51.63 0.62 -0.40
CA ASP A 252 51.24 -0.14 0.78
C ASP A 252 50.16 -1.16 0.36
N VAL A 253 50.56 -2.43 0.29
CA VAL A 253 49.65 -3.54 0.01
C VAL A 253 49.16 -4.09 1.34
N ILE A 254 47.85 -4.16 1.49
CA ILE A 254 47.21 -4.85 2.59
C ILE A 254 47.22 -6.34 2.24
N ALA A 255 47.70 -7.16 3.15
CA ALA A 255 47.70 -8.60 3.01
C ALA A 255 47.12 -9.23 4.26
N ARG A 256 46.11 -10.11 4.10
CA ARG A 256 45.47 -10.77 5.24
C ARG A 256 45.21 -12.24 4.94
N ALA A 257 45.52 -13.08 5.91
CA ALA A 257 45.03 -14.45 5.99
C ALA A 257 44.41 -14.66 7.37
N PHE A 258 43.14 -15.05 7.42
CA PHE A 258 42.43 -15.28 8.67
C PHE A 258 41.32 -16.31 8.48
N THR A 259 41.02 -17.06 9.53
CA THR A 259 39.90 -18.01 9.52
C THR A 259 38.74 -17.47 10.33
N VAL A 260 37.56 -17.55 9.74
CA VAL A 260 36.28 -17.10 10.30
C VAL A 260 35.44 -18.33 10.59
N GLU A 261 35.12 -18.54 11.86
CA GLU A 261 34.15 -19.51 12.33
C GLU A 261 32.79 -18.85 12.64
N VAL A 262 31.77 -19.19 11.87
CA VAL A 262 30.40 -18.69 12.04
C VAL A 262 29.60 -19.72 12.83
N GLU A 263 29.18 -19.32 14.04
CA GLU A 263 28.29 -20.09 14.92
C GLU A 263 28.72 -21.55 15.18
N GLU A 264 30.03 -21.84 15.19
CA GLU A 264 30.61 -23.20 15.33
C GLU A 264 30.10 -24.21 14.29
N ARG A 265 29.52 -23.70 13.19
CA ARG A 265 28.90 -24.51 12.14
C ARG A 265 29.61 -24.35 10.83
N VAL A 266 30.22 -23.21 10.57
CA VAL A 266 30.83 -22.92 9.28
C VAL A 266 32.20 -22.33 9.50
N LYS A 267 33.22 -22.93 8.89
CA LYS A 267 34.59 -22.45 8.95
C LYS A 267 35.04 -22.01 7.56
N ILE A 268 35.41 -20.75 7.42
CA ILE A 268 35.84 -20.16 6.14
C ILE A 268 37.22 -19.54 6.36
N GLN A 269 38.20 -19.97 5.56
CA GLN A 269 39.50 -19.34 5.49
C GLN A 269 39.43 -18.21 4.46
N TYR A 270 39.85 -17.01 4.84
CA TYR A 270 39.94 -15.84 3.98
C TYR A 270 41.40 -15.51 3.73
N ARG A 271 41.75 -15.30 2.46
CA ARG A 271 43.06 -14.80 2.02
C ARG A 271 42.80 -13.64 1.08
N ASP A 272 43.25 -12.44 1.41
CA ASP A 272 43.07 -11.29 0.55
C ASP A 272 44.33 -10.41 0.47
N ALA A 273 44.44 -9.74 -0.67
CA ALA A 273 45.36 -8.68 -0.92
C ALA A 273 44.57 -7.47 -1.44
N ALA A 274 44.92 -6.27 -0.99
CA ALA A 274 44.27 -5.05 -1.42
C ALA A 274 45.27 -3.91 -1.59
N PHE A 275 44.94 -3.01 -2.52
CA PHE A 275 45.74 -1.83 -2.80
C PHE A 275 44.84 -0.63 -3.16
N ARG A 276 45.30 0.60 -2.90
CA ARG A 276 44.55 1.86 -3.12
C ARG A 276 45.26 2.80 -4.11
N TYR A 277 44.63 3.07 -5.25
CA TYR A 277 45.03 4.12 -6.18
C TYR A 277 44.33 5.43 -5.83
N SER A 278 45.12 6.45 -5.48
CA SER A 278 44.65 7.81 -5.28
C SER A 278 44.97 8.67 -6.50
N GLU A 279 43.92 9.09 -7.21
CA GLU A 279 44.04 9.96 -8.37
C GLU A 279 43.44 11.34 -8.09
N HIS A 280 43.54 12.27 -9.04
CA HIS A 280 43.04 13.63 -8.84
C HIS A 280 41.51 13.65 -8.63
N ASN A 281 40.78 12.88 -9.43
CA ASN A 281 39.31 12.92 -9.49
C ASN A 281 38.62 11.66 -8.93
N ARG A 282 39.39 10.68 -8.43
CA ARG A 282 38.85 9.43 -7.92
C ARG A 282 39.78 8.74 -6.94
N GLU A 283 39.19 7.86 -6.14
CA GLU A 283 39.88 6.93 -5.26
C GLU A 283 39.44 5.52 -5.63
N VAL A 284 40.39 4.64 -5.96
CA VAL A 284 40.10 3.28 -6.40
C VAL A 284 40.76 2.30 -5.44
N ILE A 285 39.96 1.43 -4.82
CA ILE A 285 40.46 0.39 -3.93
C ILE A 285 40.24 -0.95 -4.64
N VAL A 286 41.33 -1.64 -4.93
CA VAL A 286 41.33 -2.92 -5.63
C VAL A 286 41.58 -4.01 -4.61
N LEU A 287 40.74 -5.05 -4.61
CA LEU A 287 40.86 -6.19 -3.73
C LEU A 287 40.86 -7.48 -4.54
N ALA A 288 41.76 -8.39 -4.22
CA ALA A 288 41.76 -9.74 -4.75
C ALA A 288 41.78 -10.72 -3.57
N GLY A 289 40.87 -11.68 -3.57
CA GLY A 289 40.77 -12.64 -2.49
C GLY A 289 40.50 -14.07 -2.94
N GLN A 290 40.94 -15.01 -2.13
CA GLN A 290 40.60 -16.42 -2.19
C GLN A 290 40.06 -16.83 -0.83
N ASN A 291 38.82 -17.29 -0.81
CA ASN A 291 38.19 -17.84 0.38
C ASN A 291 38.05 -19.34 0.18
N LEU A 292 38.22 -20.12 1.23
CA LEU A 292 38.06 -21.57 1.20
C LEU A 292 37.07 -21.95 2.30
N LEU A 293 35.96 -22.56 1.91
CA LEU A 293 35.00 -23.13 2.84
C LEU A 293 35.58 -24.45 3.34
N MET A 294 36.03 -24.45 4.59
CA MET A 294 36.72 -25.56 5.25
C MET A 294 35.76 -26.54 5.90
N GLU A 295 34.67 -26.02 6.47
CA GLU A 295 33.70 -26.82 7.21
C GLU A 295 32.31 -26.23 7.05
N ALA A 296 31.30 -27.08 6.89
CA ALA A 296 29.90 -26.70 6.99
C ALA A 296 29.12 -27.76 7.77
N PHE A 297 28.36 -27.30 8.76
CA PHE A 297 27.53 -28.08 9.65
C PHE A 297 28.26 -29.24 10.35
N GLY A 298 29.50 -29.02 10.83
CA GLY A 298 30.28 -30.06 11.51
C GLY A 298 31.02 -31.01 10.55
N VAL A 299 30.91 -30.80 9.23
CA VAL A 299 31.50 -31.66 8.21
C VAL A 299 32.62 -30.90 7.51
N ALA A 300 33.84 -31.45 7.57
CA ALA A 300 34.97 -30.94 6.80
C ALA A 300 34.68 -31.07 5.30
N LEU A 301 34.86 -29.98 4.58
CA LEU A 301 34.64 -29.88 3.15
C LEU A 301 35.98 -29.81 2.44
N ASP A 302 36.15 -30.63 1.42
CA ASP A 302 37.34 -30.59 0.57
C ASP A 302 37.03 -29.75 -0.68
N GLY A 303 37.78 -28.66 -0.89
CA GLY A 303 37.88 -28.00 -2.19
C GLY A 303 36.82 -26.96 -2.61
N MET A 304 35.91 -26.51 -1.74
CA MET A 304 35.04 -25.37 -2.08
C MET A 304 35.75 -24.03 -1.89
N SER A 305 36.51 -23.61 -2.92
CA SER A 305 37.11 -22.28 -2.96
C SER A 305 36.17 -21.25 -3.59
N PHE A 306 35.92 -20.16 -2.87
CA PHE A 306 35.32 -18.94 -3.39
C PHE A 306 36.43 -17.95 -3.67
N THR A 307 36.93 -17.87 -4.89
CA THR A 307 37.79 -16.76 -5.31
C THR A 307 36.94 -15.50 -5.38
N LYS A 308 37.11 -14.60 -4.42
CA LYS A 308 36.62 -13.23 -4.53
C LYS A 308 37.57 -12.46 -5.45
N GLN A 309 37.46 -12.71 -6.75
CA GLN A 309 37.99 -11.77 -7.73
C GLN A 309 37.02 -10.60 -7.79
N LEU A 310 37.37 -9.51 -7.11
CA LEU A 310 36.69 -8.23 -7.30
C LEU A 310 37.31 -7.59 -8.55
N GLY A 311 36.60 -7.76 -9.65
CA GLY A 311 37.01 -7.27 -10.95
C GLY A 311 36.48 -8.16 -12.05
N VAL A 312 35.15 -8.23 -12.18
CA VAL A 312 34.54 -8.56 -13.46
C VAL A 312 33.31 -7.67 -13.67
N SER A 313 33.28 -7.14 -14.90
CA SER A 313 32.45 -6.12 -15.56
C SER A 313 32.73 -4.68 -15.14
#